data_AF-A0A088EV19-F1
#
_entry.id   AF-A0A088EV19-F1
#
_cell.length_a   1.000
_cell.length_b   1.000
_cell.length_c   1.000
_cell.angle_alpha   90.00
_cell.angle_beta   90.00
_cell.angle_gamma   90.00
#
_symmetry.space_group_name_H-M   'P 1'
#
loop_
_entity.id
_entity.type
_entity.pdbx_description
1 polymer ?
#
loop_
_entity_poly.entity_id
_entity_poly.type
_entity_poly.pdbx_seq_one_letter_code
_entity_poly.pdbx_strand_id
1 'polypeptide(L)'
;MKNILVIILVVLSGNFIYAQKVIEYKKGKDIGKLEKGAYYKSKETKERSKSFIGTWVYKNGVDFFEIKIEYGKAFLKGPDVYLDMLHVYYCYEKNGIEISCDTTKYSTGNVSSEKPDKASFGRFYDITKDKYGILNIELLNNGNLRWKLENPETIVINGDDGRGGKMLDRSFSIPTDINLTKK
;
A
#
# COMPACT_ATOMS: atom_id res chain seq x y z
N MET A 1 27.89 -20.38 -42.50
CA MET A 1 27.33 -19.03 -42.23
C MET A 1 26.09 -19.05 -41.34
N LYS A 2 25.08 -19.90 -41.57
CA LYS A 2 23.88 -20.00 -40.70
C LYS A 2 24.20 -20.22 -39.21
N ASN A 3 25.16 -21.10 -38.90
CA ASN A 3 25.49 -21.43 -37.50
C ASN A 3 26.22 -20.29 -36.76
N ILE A 4 26.92 -19.41 -37.47
CA ILE A 4 27.63 -18.27 -36.88
C ILE A 4 26.63 -17.18 -36.47
N LEU A 5 25.61 -16.91 -37.30
CA LEU A 5 24.55 -15.95 -37.00
C LEU A 5 23.75 -16.35 -35.75
N VAL A 6 23.50 -17.66 -35.55
CA VAL A 6 22.80 -18.16 -34.36
C VAL A 6 23.63 -17.94 -33.08
N ILE A 7 24.94 -18.20 -33.12
CA ILE A 7 25.83 -17.97 -31.98
C ILE A 7 25.89 -16.49 -31.63
N ILE A 8 25.98 -15.60 -32.62
CA ILE A 8 25.96 -14.15 -32.41
C ILE A 8 24.62 -13.69 -31.82
N LEU A 9 23.49 -14.22 -32.28
CA LEU A 9 22.17 -13.89 -31.74
C LEU A 9 22.03 -14.35 -30.28
N VAL A 10 22.53 -15.53 -29.94
CA VAL A 10 22.52 -16.07 -28.56
C VAL A 10 23.40 -15.21 -27.64
N VAL A 11 24.60 -14.84 -28.08
CA VAL A 11 25.51 -13.96 -27.30
C VAL A 11 24.94 -12.55 -27.15
N LEU A 12 24.31 -11.98 -28.18
CA LEU A 12 23.66 -10.67 -28.09
C LEU A 12 22.42 -10.72 -27.19
N SER A 13 21.60 -11.78 -27.28
CA SER A 13 20.42 -11.96 -26.43
C SER A 13 20.75 -12.16 -24.94
N GLY A 14 21.92 -12.76 -24.62
CA GLY A 14 22.39 -12.92 -23.25
C GLY A 14 22.80 -11.62 -22.56
N ASN A 15 23.09 -10.56 -23.31
CA ASN A 15 23.51 -9.26 -22.77
C ASN A 15 22.34 -8.30 -22.47
N PHE A 16 21.10 -8.66 -22.83
CA PHE A 16 19.93 -7.82 -22.56
C PHE A 16 19.30 -8.00 -21.16
N ILE A 17 19.90 -8.83 -20.31
CA ILE A 17 19.54 -8.87 -18.89
C ILE A 17 20.28 -7.71 -18.20
N TYR A 18 19.78 -6.49 -18.37
CA TYR A 18 20.15 -5.38 -17.48
C TYR A 18 19.65 -5.75 -16.08
N ALA A 19 20.55 -6.33 -15.27
CA ALA A 19 20.29 -6.55 -13.86
C ALA A 19 19.95 -5.20 -13.23
N GLN A 20 18.76 -5.09 -12.64
CA GLN A 20 18.35 -3.87 -11.97
C GLN A 20 19.35 -3.51 -10.88
N LYS A 21 19.89 -2.28 -10.92
CA LYS A 21 20.80 -1.79 -9.87
C LYS A 21 20.07 -1.75 -8.54
N VAL A 22 20.63 -2.43 -7.53
CA VAL A 22 20.08 -2.45 -6.16
C VAL A 22 20.95 -1.55 -5.28
N ILE A 23 20.32 -0.62 -4.58
CA ILE A 23 20.97 0.32 -3.67
C ILE A 23 20.46 0.08 -2.25
N GLU A 24 21.34 -0.35 -1.35
CA GLU A 24 21.04 -0.45 0.07
C GLU A 24 21.28 0.88 0.76
N TYR A 25 20.28 1.38 1.48
CA TYR A 25 20.39 2.61 2.25
C TYR A 25 20.12 2.39 3.73
N LYS A 26 20.74 3.25 4.54
CA LYS A 26 20.54 3.31 6.00
C LYS A 26 19.87 4.63 6.34
N LYS A 27 18.96 4.60 7.32
CA LYS A 27 18.28 5.80 7.80
C LYS A 27 19.31 6.85 8.24
N GLY A 28 19.09 8.11 7.86
CA GLY A 28 19.96 9.24 8.20
C GLY A 28 21.25 9.37 7.37
N LYS A 29 21.49 8.48 6.39
CA LYS A 29 22.54 8.70 5.38
C LYS A 29 21.95 9.37 4.15
N ASP A 30 22.68 10.37 3.65
CA ASP A 30 22.38 10.95 2.35
C ASP A 30 22.56 9.88 1.27
N ILE A 31 21.50 9.67 0.48
CA ILE A 31 21.45 8.75 -0.65
C ILE A 31 21.82 9.47 -1.96
N GLY A 32 22.14 10.76 -1.90
CA GLY A 32 22.46 11.58 -3.05
C GLY A 32 21.28 11.66 -4.04
N LYS A 33 21.61 11.79 -5.32
CA LYS A 33 20.60 11.85 -6.39
C LYS A 33 20.02 10.46 -6.64
N LEU A 34 18.69 10.37 -6.67
CA LEU A 34 17.99 9.13 -7.03
C LEU A 34 18.31 8.73 -8.49
N GLU A 35 18.62 7.45 -8.68
CA GLU A 35 18.95 6.84 -9.96
C GLU A 35 17.71 6.19 -10.57
N LYS A 36 17.27 6.70 -11.71
CA LYS A 36 16.13 6.17 -12.45
C LYS A 36 16.28 4.68 -12.72
N GLY A 37 15.23 3.91 -12.43
CA GLY A 37 15.15 2.47 -12.59
C GLY A 37 15.82 1.66 -11.47
N ALA A 38 16.59 2.30 -10.58
CA ALA A 38 17.21 1.61 -9.46
C ALA A 38 16.18 1.16 -8.42
N TYR A 39 16.53 0.10 -7.69
CA TYR A 39 15.75 -0.43 -6.59
C TYR A 39 16.43 -0.12 -5.27
N TYR A 40 15.79 0.70 -4.44
CA TYR A 40 16.28 1.06 -3.12
C TYR A 40 15.61 0.19 -2.06
N LYS A 41 16.43 -0.45 -1.23
CA LYS A 41 15.96 -1.28 -0.12
C LYS A 41 16.66 -0.91 1.19
N SER A 42 15.93 -1.06 2.29
CA SER A 42 16.42 -0.82 3.65
C SER A 42 16.15 -2.06 4.49
N LYS A 43 17.22 -2.66 5.05
CA LYS A 43 17.09 -3.81 5.96
C LYS A 43 16.25 -3.44 7.18
N GLU A 44 16.41 -2.22 7.70
CA GLU A 44 15.64 -1.73 8.83
C GLU A 44 14.14 -1.62 8.52
N THR A 45 13.79 -1.05 7.35
CA THR A 45 12.39 -0.96 6.91
C THR A 45 11.78 -2.34 6.74
N LYS A 46 12.55 -3.28 6.15
CA LYS A 46 12.11 -4.67 6.00
C LYS A 46 11.81 -5.33 7.34
N GLU A 47 12.74 -5.25 8.29
CA GLU A 47 12.56 -5.86 9.63
C GLU A 47 11.36 -5.24 10.36
N ARG A 48 11.20 -3.91 10.32
CA ARG A 48 10.04 -3.23 10.93
C ARG A 48 8.70 -3.62 10.29
N SER A 49 8.71 -3.92 9.00
CA SER A 49 7.49 -4.30 8.26
C SER A 49 7.00 -5.70 8.58
N LYS A 50 7.87 -6.61 9.05
CA LYS A 50 7.54 -8.03 9.27
C LYS A 50 6.36 -8.26 10.21
N SER A 51 6.21 -7.41 11.23
CA SER A 51 5.16 -7.55 12.24
C SER A 51 3.75 -7.35 11.67
N PHE A 52 3.62 -6.53 10.61
CA PHE A 52 2.35 -6.28 9.94
C PHE A 52 1.96 -7.36 8.93
N ILE A 53 2.95 -8.08 8.38
CA ILE A 53 2.73 -9.09 7.33
C ILE A 53 1.84 -10.23 7.85
N GLY A 54 0.82 -10.54 7.08
CA GLY A 54 -0.14 -11.60 7.37
C GLY A 54 -1.55 -11.25 6.94
N THR A 55 -2.49 -12.13 7.31
CA THR A 55 -3.92 -11.92 7.13
C THR A 55 -4.56 -11.61 8.48
N TRP A 56 -5.43 -10.61 8.49
CA TRP A 56 -6.10 -10.10 9.68
C TRP A 56 -7.60 -10.07 9.42
N VAL A 57 -8.40 -10.49 10.40
CA VAL A 57 -9.83 -10.71 10.24
C VAL A 57 -10.64 -10.09 11.37
N TYR A 58 -11.82 -9.59 11.02
CA TYR A 58 -12.88 -9.18 11.92
C TYR A 58 -14.15 -9.91 11.51
N LYS A 59 -14.87 -10.47 12.48
CA LYS A 59 -16.13 -11.16 12.25
C LYS A 59 -17.05 -10.99 13.46
N ASN A 60 -18.29 -10.55 13.24
CA ASN A 60 -19.30 -10.36 14.30
C ASN A 60 -20.64 -11.08 14.00
N GLY A 61 -20.65 -12.01 13.04
CA GLY A 61 -21.85 -12.73 12.60
C GLY A 61 -22.62 -12.04 11.48
N VAL A 62 -22.56 -10.70 11.39
CA VAL A 62 -23.13 -9.89 10.30
C VAL A 62 -22.04 -9.44 9.34
N ASP A 63 -21.00 -8.84 9.88
CA ASP A 63 -19.86 -8.31 9.16
C ASP A 63 -18.73 -9.35 9.14
N PHE A 64 -18.08 -9.45 7.98
CA PHE A 64 -16.79 -10.10 7.82
C PHE A 64 -15.86 -9.13 7.10
N PHE A 65 -14.71 -8.85 7.70
CA PHE A 65 -13.68 -8.02 7.08
C PHE A 65 -12.35 -8.74 7.17
N GLU A 66 -11.74 -8.97 6.02
CA GLU A 66 -10.40 -9.55 5.91
C GLU A 66 -9.48 -8.53 5.26
N ILE A 67 -8.29 -8.36 5.82
CA ILE A 67 -7.20 -7.66 5.17
C ILE A 67 -5.99 -8.56 5.07
N LYS A 68 -5.25 -8.44 3.98
CA LYS A 68 -3.96 -9.10 3.80
C LYS A 68 -2.90 -8.04 3.61
N ILE A 69 -1.82 -8.15 4.35
CA ILE A 69 -0.67 -7.25 4.27
C ILE A 69 0.53 -8.04 3.78
N GLU A 70 1.12 -7.57 2.68
CA GLU A 70 2.31 -8.15 2.07
C GLU A 70 3.44 -7.13 1.99
N TYR A 71 4.68 -7.61 1.98
CA TYR A 71 5.83 -6.78 1.69
C TYR A 71 6.25 -6.99 0.23
N GLY A 72 6.43 -5.91 -0.51
CA GLY A 72 6.74 -5.99 -1.94
C GLY A 72 7.39 -4.74 -2.49
N LYS A 73 7.78 -4.86 -3.76
CA LYS A 73 8.43 -3.81 -4.51
C LYS A 73 7.36 -2.94 -5.19
N ALA A 74 7.36 -1.65 -4.89
CA ALA A 74 6.50 -0.65 -5.51
C ALA A 74 7.31 0.30 -6.41
N PHE A 75 6.71 0.75 -7.51
CA PHE A 75 7.30 1.77 -8.39
C PHE A 75 6.81 3.15 -7.98
N LEU A 76 7.74 4.06 -7.68
CA LEU A 76 7.43 5.44 -7.35
C LEU A 76 7.58 6.32 -8.60
N LYS A 77 6.43 6.73 -9.15
CA LYS A 77 6.35 7.63 -10.30
C LYS A 77 6.84 9.04 -9.91
N GLY A 78 7.69 9.64 -10.74
CA GLY A 78 8.32 10.95 -10.47
C GLY A 78 9.83 10.80 -10.39
N PRO A 79 10.39 10.18 -9.33
CA PRO A 79 11.79 9.78 -9.31
C PRO A 79 12.09 8.56 -10.20
N ASP A 80 11.06 7.85 -10.65
CA ASP A 80 11.15 6.63 -11.48
C ASP A 80 12.02 5.54 -10.83
N VAL A 81 11.86 5.33 -9.53
CA VAL A 81 12.61 4.32 -8.74
C VAL A 81 11.69 3.25 -8.20
N TYR A 82 12.27 2.15 -7.76
CA TYR A 82 11.56 1.12 -7.02
C TYR A 82 11.95 1.14 -5.55
N LEU A 83 10.97 0.94 -4.67
CA LEU A 83 11.13 0.93 -3.23
C LEU A 83 10.42 -0.30 -2.65
N ASP A 84 10.92 -0.76 -1.52
CA ASP A 84 10.19 -1.69 -0.68
C ASP A 84 9.04 -0.99 0.06
N MET A 85 7.82 -1.51 -0.04
CA MET A 85 6.63 -0.99 0.62
C MET A 85 5.72 -2.13 1.14
N LEU A 86 4.83 -1.79 2.05
CA LEU A 86 3.71 -2.65 2.40
C LEU A 86 2.61 -2.51 1.34
N HIS A 87 2.00 -3.63 0.96
CA HIS A 87 0.80 -3.69 0.12
C HIS A 87 -0.37 -4.19 0.97
N VAL A 88 -1.52 -3.55 0.84
CA VAL A 88 -2.77 -3.98 1.48
C VAL A 88 -3.76 -4.45 0.43
N TYR A 89 -4.39 -5.57 0.73
CA TYR A 89 -5.59 -6.09 0.06
C TYR A 89 -6.68 -6.23 1.11
N TYR A 90 -7.93 -6.11 0.69
CA TYR A 90 -9.04 -6.26 1.62
C TYR A 90 -10.29 -6.79 0.95
N CYS A 91 -11.13 -7.44 1.75
CA CYS A 91 -12.47 -7.86 1.39
C CYS A 91 -13.42 -7.55 2.55
N TYR A 92 -14.52 -6.86 2.26
CA TYR A 92 -15.60 -6.59 3.21
C TYR A 92 -16.90 -7.24 2.72
N GLU A 93 -17.48 -8.04 3.58
CA GLU A 93 -18.78 -8.67 3.40
C GLU A 93 -19.73 -8.27 4.52
N LYS A 94 -21.00 -8.12 4.17
CA LYS A 94 -22.09 -7.87 5.12
C LYS A 94 -23.25 -8.81 4.82
N ASN A 95 -23.68 -9.59 5.82
CA ASN A 95 -24.66 -10.66 5.68
C ASN A 95 -24.30 -11.67 4.58
N GLY A 96 -23.00 -11.98 4.44
CA GLY A 96 -22.48 -12.90 3.40
C GLY A 96 -22.54 -12.34 1.97
N ILE A 97 -22.85 -11.05 1.81
CA ILE A 97 -22.82 -10.34 0.53
C ILE A 97 -21.54 -9.51 0.48
N GLU A 98 -20.76 -9.67 -0.59
CA GLU A 98 -19.60 -8.84 -0.88
C GLU A 98 -20.03 -7.38 -1.09
N ILE A 99 -19.48 -6.47 -0.28
CA ILE A 99 -19.74 -5.03 -0.38
C ILE A 99 -18.58 -4.32 -1.09
N SER A 100 -17.34 -4.66 -0.74
CA SER A 100 -16.15 -3.99 -1.26
C SER A 100 -14.91 -4.89 -1.12
N CYS A 101 -14.29 -5.24 -2.24
CA CYS A 101 -13.10 -6.08 -2.30
C CYS A 101 -12.05 -5.48 -3.22
N ASP A 102 -10.88 -5.14 -2.68
CA ASP A 102 -9.71 -4.78 -3.46
C ASP A 102 -8.66 -5.89 -3.35
N THR A 103 -8.56 -6.65 -4.43
CA THR A 103 -7.54 -7.70 -4.62
C THR A 103 -6.34 -7.20 -5.42
N THR A 104 -6.34 -5.93 -5.81
CA THR A 104 -5.28 -5.27 -6.53
C THR A 104 -4.35 -4.52 -5.58
N LYS A 105 -3.05 -4.48 -5.88
CA LYS A 105 -1.99 -3.88 -5.03
C LYS A 105 -2.04 -2.34 -4.99
N TYR A 106 -3.21 -1.71 -4.95
CA TYR A 106 -3.33 -0.25 -5.09
C TYR A 106 -2.86 0.51 -3.86
N SER A 107 -3.02 -0.07 -2.67
CA SER A 107 -2.68 0.62 -1.43
C SER A 107 -1.27 0.27 -0.98
N THR A 108 -0.33 1.19 -1.21
CA THR A 108 1.04 1.10 -0.70
C THR A 108 1.19 1.93 0.57
N GLY A 109 1.86 1.37 1.58
CA GLY A 109 2.07 2.02 2.86
C GLY A 109 3.49 1.88 3.39
N ASN A 110 3.81 2.70 4.37
CA ASN A 110 5.09 2.72 5.05
C ASN A 110 4.89 2.64 6.57
N VAL A 111 5.78 1.92 7.24
CA VAL A 111 5.86 1.89 8.71
C VAL A 111 6.41 3.23 9.20
N SER A 112 5.83 3.77 10.27
CA SER A 112 6.30 5.01 10.87
C SER A 112 7.73 4.85 11.39
N SER A 113 8.54 5.88 11.11
CA SER A 113 9.93 5.92 11.56
C SER A 113 10.06 6.14 13.06
N GLU A 114 9.05 6.75 13.69
CA GLU A 114 8.98 7.11 15.10
C GLU A 114 8.21 6.08 15.93
N LYS A 115 7.16 5.49 15.34
CA LYS A 115 6.24 4.56 16.00
C LYS A 115 6.21 3.25 15.21
N PRO A 116 7.10 2.28 15.49
CA PRO A 116 7.28 1.08 14.67
C PRO A 116 6.06 0.14 14.67
N ASP A 117 5.15 0.34 15.61
CA ASP A 117 3.84 -0.29 15.75
C ASP A 117 2.77 0.33 14.83
N LYS A 118 3.06 1.43 14.13
CA LYS A 118 2.10 2.11 13.24
C LYS A 118 2.57 2.10 11.80
N ALA A 119 1.62 1.93 10.87
CA ALA A 119 1.84 2.11 9.44
C ALA A 119 0.70 2.94 8.82
N SER A 120 1.02 3.70 7.78
CA SER A 120 0.05 4.52 7.05
C SER A 120 0.11 4.22 5.56
N PHE A 121 -1.06 4.21 4.94
CA PHE A 121 -1.30 3.88 3.55
C PHE A 121 -1.99 5.07 2.89
N GLY A 122 -1.36 5.59 1.83
CA GLY A 122 -1.71 6.89 1.29
C GLY A 122 -3.03 6.94 0.50
N ARG A 123 -3.49 5.81 -0.05
CA ARG A 123 -4.75 5.72 -0.81
C ARG A 123 -5.42 4.39 -0.57
N PHE A 124 -6.45 4.41 0.25
CA PHE A 124 -7.42 3.34 0.36
C PHE A 124 -8.64 3.69 -0.48
N TYR A 125 -9.14 2.80 -1.32
CA TYR A 125 -10.27 3.09 -2.22
C TYR A 125 -11.54 2.39 -1.70
N ASP A 126 -12.62 3.14 -1.53
CA ASP A 126 -13.95 2.60 -1.26
C ASP A 126 -14.67 2.42 -2.59
N ILE A 127 -14.68 1.18 -3.08
CA ILE A 127 -15.25 0.80 -4.38
C ILE A 127 -16.74 1.14 -4.46
N THR A 128 -17.50 0.88 -3.39
CA THR A 128 -18.95 1.08 -3.37
C THR A 128 -19.32 2.56 -3.47
N LYS A 129 -18.52 3.45 -2.87
CA LYS A 129 -18.78 4.90 -2.84
C LYS A 129 -17.91 5.71 -3.81
N ASP A 130 -17.06 5.05 -4.60
CA ASP A 130 -16.13 5.68 -5.54
C ASP A 130 -15.34 6.84 -4.90
N LYS A 131 -14.63 6.55 -3.80
CA LYS A 131 -13.85 7.58 -3.09
C LYS A 131 -12.62 7.03 -2.39
N TYR A 132 -11.65 7.92 -2.13
CA TYR A 132 -10.42 7.56 -1.43
C TYR A 132 -10.44 7.98 0.05
N GLY A 133 -9.79 7.18 0.88
CA GLY A 133 -9.47 7.46 2.27
C GLY A 133 -7.98 7.27 2.56
N ILE A 134 -7.55 7.72 3.73
CA ILE A 134 -6.23 7.41 4.30
C ILE A 134 -6.41 6.26 5.28
N LEU A 135 -5.69 5.17 5.05
CA LEU A 135 -5.69 4.04 5.95
C LEU A 135 -4.50 4.14 6.90
N ASN A 136 -4.78 4.12 8.19
CA ASN A 136 -3.80 3.98 9.25
C ASN A 136 -4.02 2.65 9.95
N ILE A 137 -2.94 1.91 10.22
CA ILE A 137 -2.98 0.68 11.01
C ILE A 137 -2.03 0.75 12.19
N GLU A 138 -2.38 0.08 13.27
CA GLU A 138 -1.62 0.03 14.50
C GLU A 138 -1.62 -1.40 15.08
N LEU A 139 -0.44 -1.94 15.35
CA LEU A 139 -0.29 -3.19 16.10
C LEU A 139 -0.51 -2.91 17.58
N LEU A 140 -1.52 -3.55 18.14
CA LEU A 140 -1.86 -3.45 19.54
C LEU A 140 -1.02 -4.44 20.37
N ASN A 141 -0.84 -4.12 21.66
CA ASN A 141 -0.03 -4.94 22.57
C ASN A 141 -0.51 -6.40 22.73
N ASN A 142 -1.79 -6.66 22.44
CA ASN A 142 -2.38 -8.00 22.46
C ASN A 142 -2.15 -8.79 21.15
N GLY A 143 -1.36 -8.25 20.23
CA GLY A 143 -1.08 -8.88 18.93
C GLY A 143 -2.17 -8.66 17.88
N ASN A 144 -3.22 -7.89 18.19
CA ASN A 144 -4.25 -7.51 17.21
C ASN A 144 -3.81 -6.32 16.36
N LEU A 145 -4.50 -6.10 15.25
CA LEU A 145 -4.30 -4.94 14.40
C LEU A 145 -5.52 -4.02 14.49
N ARG A 146 -5.32 -2.76 14.86
CA ARG A 146 -6.35 -1.73 14.70
C ARG A 146 -6.30 -1.18 13.28
N TRP A 147 -7.44 -1.21 12.62
CA TRP A 147 -7.72 -0.57 11.34
C TRP A 147 -8.36 0.78 11.57
N LYS A 148 -7.87 1.84 10.94
CA LYS A 148 -8.50 3.16 10.97
C LYS A 148 -8.51 3.80 9.58
N LEU A 149 -9.70 4.03 9.04
CA LEU A 149 -9.91 4.69 7.75
C LEU A 149 -10.43 6.11 7.98
N GLU A 150 -9.66 7.07 7.49
CA GLU A 150 -9.96 8.50 7.64
C GLU A 150 -10.28 9.10 6.27
N ASN A 151 -11.27 9.98 6.23
CA ASN A 151 -11.54 10.76 5.05
C ASN A 151 -10.55 11.95 5.03
N PRO A 152 -9.69 12.09 4.00
CA PRO A 152 -8.66 13.11 3.94
C PRO A 152 -9.16 14.56 3.80
N GLU A 153 -10.46 14.84 3.90
CA GLU A 153 -11.06 16.10 3.44
C GLU A 153 -10.24 17.36 3.74
N THR A 154 -9.69 17.93 2.67
CA THR A 154 -9.53 19.37 2.49
C THR A 154 -10.01 19.70 1.07
N ILE A 155 -11.32 19.86 0.88
CA ILE A 155 -11.84 20.73 -0.17
C ILE A 155 -12.88 21.64 0.48
N VAL A 156 -12.43 22.85 0.85
CA VAL A 156 -13.32 23.99 1.01
C VAL A 156 -13.74 24.37 -0.39
N ILE A 157 -14.98 24.06 -0.77
CA ILE A 157 -15.59 24.75 -1.92
C ILE A 157 -15.92 26.14 -1.38
N ASN A 158 -15.18 27.15 -1.80
CA ASN A 158 -15.58 28.55 -1.60
C ASN A 158 -16.92 28.75 -2.31
N GLY A 159 -18.02 28.58 -1.57
CA GLY A 159 -19.35 28.97 -2.00
C GLY A 159 -19.56 30.43 -1.64
N ASP A 160 -19.08 31.34 -2.49
CA ASP A 160 -19.31 32.78 -2.35
C ASP A 160 -20.25 33.33 -3.45
N ASP A 161 -21.12 32.47 -4.00
CA ASP A 161 -22.17 32.86 -4.95
C ASP A 161 -23.60 32.50 -4.51
N GLY A 162 -23.80 32.19 -3.23
CA GLY A 162 -25.14 32.16 -2.63
C GLY A 162 -26.05 31.01 -3.10
N ARG A 163 -25.49 29.91 -3.61
CA ARG A 163 -26.24 28.69 -3.96
C ARG A 163 -25.76 27.53 -3.10
N GLY A 164 -26.69 26.95 -2.32
CA GLY A 164 -26.44 25.99 -1.25
C GLY A 164 -25.36 24.94 -1.56
N GLY A 165 -24.34 24.87 -0.69
CA GLY A 165 -23.27 23.88 -0.78
C GLY A 165 -23.83 22.46 -0.65
N LYS A 166 -23.50 21.58 -1.60
CA LYS A 166 -23.74 20.14 -1.45
C LYS A 166 -22.94 19.65 -0.23
N MET A 167 -23.62 19.09 0.78
CA MET A 167 -22.94 18.33 1.82
C MET A 167 -22.20 17.16 1.15
N LEU A 168 -20.87 17.12 1.31
CA LEU A 168 -20.05 16.01 0.84
C LEU A 168 -20.26 14.80 1.77
N ASP A 169 -20.49 13.62 1.20
CA ASP A 169 -20.64 12.39 1.98
C ASP A 169 -19.30 11.96 2.58
N ARG A 170 -19.15 12.21 3.89
CA ARG A 170 -17.96 11.84 4.64
C ARG A 170 -17.86 10.35 4.97
N SER A 171 -18.96 9.60 4.87
CA SER A 171 -19.04 8.22 5.36
C SER A 171 -18.54 7.17 4.36
N PHE A 172 -17.90 6.10 4.83
CA PHE A 172 -17.46 4.98 4.00
C PHE A 172 -18.52 3.86 3.97
N SER A 173 -18.47 2.99 2.97
CA SER A 173 -19.30 1.76 2.87
C SER A 173 -18.80 0.64 3.78
N ILE A 174 -17.55 0.74 4.24
CA ILE A 174 -16.88 -0.24 5.10
C ILE A 174 -16.62 0.35 6.49
N PRO A 175 -16.37 -0.48 7.52
CA PRO A 175 -16.00 0.00 8.84
C PRO A 175 -14.74 0.86 8.84
N THR A 176 -14.77 1.96 9.60
CA THR A 176 -13.68 2.94 9.64
C THR A 176 -12.78 2.83 10.86
N ASP A 177 -13.17 2.08 11.89
CA ASP A 177 -12.37 1.85 13.10
C ASP A 177 -12.72 0.50 13.70
N ILE A 178 -11.87 -0.50 13.51
CA ILE A 178 -12.10 -1.88 13.97
C ILE A 178 -10.81 -2.54 14.42
N ASN A 179 -10.94 -3.50 15.34
CA ASN A 179 -9.84 -4.36 15.78
C ASN A 179 -9.93 -5.70 15.07
N LEU A 180 -8.82 -6.11 14.47
CA LEU A 180 -8.67 -7.32 13.68
C LEU A 180 -7.77 -8.31 14.43
N THR A 181 -8.12 -9.59 14.39
CA THR A 181 -7.28 -10.66 14.92
C THR A 181 -6.49 -11.31 13.80
N LYS A 182 -5.31 -11.85 14.12
CA LYS A 182 -4.52 -12.58 13.12
C LYS A 182 -5.22 -13.90 12.75
N LYS A 183 -5.29 -14.21 11.46
CA LYS A 183 -5.83 -15.46 10.92
C LYS A 183 -4.79 -16.58 10.98
#